data_AF-A0A1M7SB08-F1
#
_entry.id   AF-A0A1M7SB08-F1
#
_cell.length_a   1.000
_cell.length_b   1.000
_cell.length_c   1.000
_cell.angle_alpha   90.00
_cell.angle_beta   90.00
_cell.angle_gamma   90.00
#
_symmetry.space_group_name_H-M   'P 1'
#
loop_
_entity.id
_entity.type
_entity.pdbx_description
1 polymer ?
#
loop_
_entity_poly.entity_id
_entity_poly.type
_entity_poly.pdbx_seq_one_letter_code
_entity_poly.pdbx_strand_id
1 'polypeptide(L)'
;MLDDNKGLAQIQEVLDKLLGENGCPWDKEQTPEKLCDYVVEEVYELIDSIHSDKAGDIKEELGDVLFLLIFIATIYKKRGLFSLGDALQNNAAKMIARHPHVFSDASFANKEELLKNWERIKKLEKEEKDPQAASKPKGLFDSLPRNLPPLIQAYRINSKAANVGFTWDSSEDVEQQVEAEWLEWLEVSQSLNNEFVSQNNEKLPDNTQDAKQVAMEEEFGDLLFSLIELGRRKGIKANTALQRSNAKFLRRFTAMEELARKENKEFNDLDITAKEALWQAVKESEKK
;
A
#
# COMPACT_ATOMS: atom_id res chain seq x y z
N MET A 1 22.13 -20.32 -13.24
CA MET A 1 20.80 -19.70 -13.20
C MET A 1 20.00 -20.26 -14.36
N LEU A 2 18.70 -20.49 -14.18
CA LEU A 2 17.83 -20.91 -15.29
C LEU A 2 17.66 -19.73 -16.27
N ASP A 3 17.31 -20.05 -17.51
CA ASP A 3 16.94 -19.04 -18.51
C ASP A 3 15.52 -18.56 -18.24
N ASP A 4 15.32 -17.25 -18.10
CA ASP A 4 14.03 -16.66 -17.71
C ASP A 4 12.92 -17.02 -18.71
N ASN A 5 13.26 -17.09 -20.00
CA ASN A 5 12.30 -17.52 -21.03
C ASN A 5 11.84 -18.97 -20.83
N LYS A 6 12.73 -19.85 -20.36
CA LYS A 6 12.36 -21.24 -20.03
C LYS A 6 11.46 -21.29 -18.79
N GLY A 7 11.75 -20.47 -17.77
CA GLY A 7 10.89 -20.36 -16.59
C GLY A 7 9.47 -19.90 -16.94
N LEU A 8 9.36 -18.85 -17.76
CA LEU A 8 8.07 -18.34 -18.25
C LEU A 8 7.32 -19.37 -19.12
N ALA A 9 8.02 -20.11 -19.97
CA ALA A 9 7.40 -21.16 -20.77
C ALA A 9 6.87 -22.29 -19.88
N GLN A 10 7.66 -22.72 -18.89
CA GLN A 10 7.29 -23.80 -17.98
C GLN A 10 6.05 -23.45 -17.15
N ILE A 11 5.96 -22.24 -16.60
CA ILE A 11 4.78 -21.84 -15.81
C ILE A 11 3.52 -21.68 -16.68
N GLN A 12 3.67 -21.24 -17.93
CA GLN A 12 2.56 -21.23 -18.88
C GLN A 12 2.08 -22.66 -19.20
N GLU A 13 2.99 -23.62 -19.41
CA GLU A 13 2.63 -25.03 -19.62
C GLU A 13 1.89 -25.63 -18.41
N VAL A 14 2.29 -25.25 -17.19
CA VAL A 14 1.59 -25.65 -15.96
C VAL A 14 0.16 -25.11 -15.97
N LEU A 15 -0.02 -23.81 -16.21
CA LEU A 15 -1.35 -23.18 -16.28
C LEU A 15 -2.23 -23.76 -17.40
N ASP A 16 -1.66 -24.04 -18.57
CA ASP A 16 -2.38 -24.65 -19.68
C ASP A 16 -2.91 -26.04 -19.30
N LYS A 17 -2.15 -26.82 -18.51
CA LYS A 17 -2.59 -28.11 -17.97
C LYS A 17 -3.64 -27.95 -16.87
N LEU A 18 -3.42 -27.04 -15.90
CA LEU A 18 -4.38 -26.77 -14.82
C LEU A 18 -5.74 -26.32 -15.35
N LEU A 19 -5.75 -25.54 -16.43
CA LEU A 19 -6.95 -25.01 -17.05
C LEU A 19 -7.40 -25.79 -18.30
N GLY A 20 -6.76 -26.91 -18.61
CA GLY A 20 -7.09 -27.77 -19.75
C GLY A 20 -8.28 -28.69 -19.46
N GLU A 21 -8.73 -29.48 -20.43
CA GLU A 21 -9.93 -30.34 -20.28
C GLU A 21 -9.88 -31.25 -19.05
N ASN A 22 -8.73 -31.86 -18.75
CA ASN A 22 -8.50 -32.73 -17.58
C ASN A 22 -7.85 -31.98 -16.39
N GLY A 23 -7.84 -30.65 -16.43
CA GLY A 23 -7.24 -29.81 -15.40
C GLY A 23 -8.04 -29.74 -14.11
N CYS A 24 -7.47 -29.08 -13.10
CA CYS A 24 -8.01 -28.95 -11.76
C CYS A 24 -9.37 -28.21 -11.74
N PRO A 25 -10.41 -28.77 -11.09
CA PRO A 25 -11.71 -28.12 -10.99
C PRO A 25 -11.66 -26.75 -10.33
N TRP A 26 -10.87 -26.61 -9.25
CA TRP A 26 -10.74 -25.34 -8.53
C TRP A 26 -10.11 -24.25 -9.39
N ASP A 27 -9.06 -24.56 -10.16
CA ASP A 27 -8.40 -23.59 -11.05
C ASP A 27 -9.32 -23.13 -12.17
N LYS A 28 -10.11 -24.05 -12.73
CA LYS A 28 -11.08 -23.73 -13.80
C LYS A 28 -12.20 -22.80 -13.35
N GLU A 29 -12.57 -22.84 -12.06
CA GLU A 29 -13.61 -21.99 -11.47
C GLU A 29 -13.12 -20.59 -11.06
N GLN A 30 -11.82 -20.31 -11.21
CA GLN A 30 -11.26 -19.00 -10.90
C GLN A 30 -11.67 -17.95 -11.92
N THR A 31 -11.87 -16.73 -11.41
CA THR A 31 -12.09 -15.53 -12.21
C THR A 31 -11.06 -14.47 -11.83
N PRO A 32 -10.76 -13.48 -12.70
CA PRO A 32 -9.82 -12.42 -12.36
C PRO A 32 -10.17 -11.70 -11.05
N GLU A 33 -11.46 -11.56 -10.75
CA GLU A 33 -11.95 -10.92 -9.54
C GLU A 33 -11.61 -11.74 -8.28
N LYS A 34 -11.77 -13.08 -8.31
CA LYS A 34 -11.36 -13.95 -7.20
C LYS A 34 -9.84 -13.98 -7.03
N LEU A 35 -9.10 -13.94 -8.13
CA LEU A 35 -7.64 -13.97 -8.12
C LEU A 35 -7.03 -12.67 -7.53
N CYS A 36 -7.77 -11.57 -7.48
CA CYS A 36 -7.29 -10.33 -6.87
C CYS A 36 -6.94 -10.49 -5.39
N ASP A 37 -7.72 -11.27 -4.63
CA ASP A 37 -7.49 -11.45 -3.19
C ASP A 37 -6.17 -12.18 -2.96
N TYR A 38 -5.94 -13.29 -3.68
CA TYR A 38 -4.67 -14.01 -3.65
C TYR A 38 -3.49 -13.14 -4.10
N VAL A 39 -3.66 -12.30 -5.14
CA VAL A 39 -2.58 -11.38 -5.57
C VAL A 39 -2.21 -10.42 -4.45
N VAL A 40 -3.19 -9.94 -3.68
CA VAL A 40 -2.91 -9.06 -2.54
C VAL A 40 -2.15 -9.82 -1.46
N GLU A 41 -2.58 -11.04 -1.11
CA GLU A 41 -1.93 -11.91 -0.13
C GLU A 41 -0.46 -12.16 -0.49
N GLU A 42 -0.19 -12.74 -1.67
CA GLU A 42 1.16 -13.07 -2.13
C GLU A 42 2.07 -11.82 -2.26
N VAL A 43 1.50 -10.66 -2.61
CA VAL A 43 2.26 -9.41 -2.62
C VAL A 43 2.69 -9.00 -1.21
N TYR A 44 1.84 -9.22 -0.20
CA TYR A 44 2.22 -8.95 1.19
C TYR A 44 3.23 -9.96 1.74
N GLU A 45 3.14 -11.23 1.35
CA GLU A 45 4.13 -12.26 1.67
C GLU A 45 5.49 -11.93 1.02
N LEU A 46 5.51 -11.57 -0.27
CA LEU A 46 6.70 -11.08 -0.95
C LEU A 46 7.31 -9.86 -0.24
N ILE A 47 6.49 -8.90 0.19
CA ILE A 47 6.97 -7.72 0.94
C ILE A 47 7.61 -8.15 2.26
N ASP A 48 7.02 -9.10 2.99
CA ASP A 48 7.57 -9.60 4.27
C ASP A 48 8.90 -10.33 4.06
N SER A 49 8.97 -11.19 3.04
CA SER A 49 10.18 -11.89 2.62
C SER A 49 11.31 -10.93 2.24
N ILE A 50 11.00 -9.85 1.52
CA ILE A 50 11.98 -8.79 1.20
C ILE A 50 12.44 -8.07 2.46
N HIS A 51 11.55 -7.76 3.39
CA HIS A 51 11.91 -7.09 4.64
C HIS A 51 12.73 -7.96 5.58
N SER A 52 12.56 -9.28 5.51
CA SER A 52 13.35 -10.24 6.30
C SER A 52 14.67 -10.66 5.63
N ASP A 53 14.93 -10.20 4.39
CA ASP A 53 16.13 -10.47 3.58
C ASP A 53 16.43 -11.98 3.42
N LYS A 54 15.38 -12.79 3.39
CA LYS A 54 15.49 -14.24 3.21
C LYS A 54 15.37 -14.59 1.73
N ALA A 55 16.52 -14.74 1.08
CA ALA A 55 16.58 -14.99 -0.37
C ALA A 55 15.79 -16.23 -0.85
N GLY A 56 15.61 -17.24 0.01
CA GLY A 56 14.78 -18.43 -0.28
C GLY A 56 13.32 -18.05 -0.41
N ASP A 57 12.75 -17.50 0.67
CA ASP A 57 11.37 -17.03 0.77
C ASP A 57 11.09 -15.99 -0.34
N ILE A 58 11.98 -15.01 -0.55
CA ILE A 58 11.82 -14.02 -1.64
C ILE A 58 11.67 -14.68 -3.02
N LYS A 59 12.42 -15.74 -3.28
CA LYS A 59 12.37 -16.45 -4.57
C LYS A 59 11.05 -17.19 -4.75
N GLU A 60 10.51 -17.76 -3.68
CA GLU A 60 9.22 -18.46 -3.65
C GLU A 60 8.08 -17.47 -3.91
N GLU A 61 7.95 -16.45 -3.07
CA GLU A 61 6.89 -15.44 -3.18
C GLU A 61 6.91 -14.67 -4.49
N LEU A 62 8.11 -14.40 -5.05
CA LEU A 62 8.24 -13.77 -6.36
C LEU A 62 7.65 -14.65 -7.47
N GLY A 63 7.81 -15.97 -7.33
CA GLY A 63 7.21 -16.96 -8.21
C GLY A 63 5.69 -16.99 -8.11
N ASP A 64 5.14 -16.94 -6.90
CA ASP A 64 3.69 -17.02 -6.65
C ASP A 64 2.95 -15.77 -7.13
N VAL A 65 3.52 -14.59 -6.89
CA VAL A 65 3.01 -13.34 -7.50
C VAL A 65 3.03 -13.44 -9.02
N LEU A 66 4.12 -13.94 -9.63
CA LEU A 66 4.19 -14.11 -11.08
C LEU A 66 3.18 -15.14 -11.60
N PHE A 67 2.99 -16.26 -10.90
CA PHE A 67 2.01 -17.29 -11.23
C PHE A 67 0.62 -16.69 -11.36
N LEU A 68 0.18 -15.94 -10.35
CA LEU A 68 -1.15 -15.32 -10.35
C LEU A 68 -1.32 -14.29 -11.47
N LEU A 69 -0.28 -13.49 -11.76
CA LEU A 69 -0.33 -12.52 -12.88
C LEU A 69 -0.45 -13.23 -14.24
N ILE A 70 0.28 -14.34 -14.44
CA ILE A 70 0.21 -15.13 -15.68
C ILE A 70 -1.13 -15.88 -15.76
N PHE A 71 -1.68 -16.34 -14.64
CA PHE A 71 -3.01 -16.93 -14.55
C PHE A 71 -4.08 -15.93 -15.03
N ILE A 72 -4.10 -14.72 -14.47
CA ILE A 72 -5.02 -13.66 -14.88
C ILE A 72 -4.88 -13.39 -16.39
N ALA A 73 -3.65 -13.20 -16.89
CA ALA A 73 -3.41 -12.98 -18.31
C ALA A 73 -3.89 -14.15 -19.19
N THR A 74 -3.75 -15.40 -18.71
CA THR A 74 -4.23 -16.61 -19.40
C THR A 74 -5.76 -16.62 -19.50
N ILE A 75 -6.47 -16.21 -18.44
CA ILE A 75 -7.93 -16.07 -18.47
C ILE A 75 -8.35 -15.02 -19.51
N TYR A 76 -7.70 -13.85 -19.53
CA TYR A 76 -8.00 -12.80 -20.53
C TYR A 76 -7.68 -13.24 -21.96
N LYS A 77 -6.61 -14.02 -22.16
CA LYS A 77 -6.28 -14.62 -23.46
C LYS A 77 -7.35 -15.59 -23.91
N LYS A 78 -7.85 -16.47 -23.02
CA LYS A 78 -8.95 -17.40 -23.32
C LYS A 78 -10.26 -16.68 -23.65
N ARG A 79 -10.48 -15.48 -23.09
CA ARG A 79 -11.61 -14.59 -23.44
C ARG A 79 -11.42 -13.85 -24.77
N GLY A 80 -10.28 -14.04 -25.46
CA GLY A 80 -9.99 -13.37 -26.74
C GLY A 80 -9.70 -11.88 -26.62
N LEU A 81 -9.31 -11.39 -25.43
CA LEU A 81 -9.14 -9.96 -25.17
C LEU A 81 -7.70 -9.49 -25.36
N PHE A 82 -6.75 -10.06 -24.61
CA PHE A 82 -5.31 -9.79 -24.75
C PHE A 82 -4.49 -10.95 -24.18
N SER A 83 -3.22 -11.04 -24.57
CA SER A 83 -2.24 -11.99 -24.03
C SER A 83 -1.26 -11.34 -23.06
N LEU A 84 -0.54 -12.16 -22.28
CA LEU A 84 0.59 -11.67 -21.46
C LEU A 84 1.60 -10.89 -22.30
N GLY A 85 1.87 -11.35 -23.53
CA GLY A 85 2.78 -10.65 -24.46
C GLY A 85 2.31 -9.24 -24.80
N ASP A 86 1.01 -9.05 -25.06
CA ASP A 86 0.44 -7.72 -25.34
C ASP A 86 0.58 -6.79 -24.13
N ALA A 87 0.33 -7.31 -22.92
CA ALA A 87 0.48 -6.55 -21.68
C ALA A 87 1.94 -6.11 -21.43
N LEU A 88 2.89 -7.03 -21.61
CA LEU A 88 4.33 -6.76 -21.45
C LEU A 88 4.83 -5.76 -22.50
N GLN A 89 4.45 -5.93 -23.77
CA GLN A 89 4.82 -5.00 -24.84
C GLN A 89 4.26 -3.59 -24.61
N ASN A 90 2.99 -3.49 -24.21
CA ASN A 90 2.37 -2.20 -23.86
C ASN A 90 3.08 -1.54 -22.66
N ASN A 91 3.53 -2.31 -21.66
CA ASN A 91 4.31 -1.76 -20.55
C ASN A 91 5.71 -1.30 -21.00
N ALA A 92 6.42 -2.14 -21.76
CA ALA A 92 7.75 -1.84 -22.27
C ALA A 92 7.75 -0.57 -23.14
N ALA A 93 6.81 -0.45 -24.08
CA ALA A 93 6.66 0.74 -24.92
C ALA A 93 6.43 2.02 -24.07
N LYS A 94 5.59 1.94 -23.03
CA LYS A 94 5.38 3.06 -22.09
C LYS A 94 6.64 3.39 -21.30
N MET A 95 7.39 2.39 -20.83
CA MET A 95 8.62 2.64 -20.08
C MET A 95 9.68 3.28 -20.97
N ILE A 96 9.84 2.81 -22.21
CA ILE A 96 10.75 3.43 -23.19
C ILE A 96 10.35 4.88 -23.45
N ALA A 97 9.08 5.13 -23.75
CA ALA A 97 8.58 6.48 -24.04
C ALA A 97 8.75 7.45 -22.85
N ARG A 98 8.56 6.97 -21.61
CA ARG A 98 8.67 7.79 -20.39
C ARG A 98 10.11 8.03 -19.91
N HIS A 99 11.09 7.29 -20.46
CA HIS A 99 12.51 7.46 -20.14
C HIS A 99 13.33 7.88 -21.37
N PRO A 100 13.02 9.03 -22.01
CA PRO A 100 13.76 9.49 -23.18
C PRO A 100 15.23 9.81 -22.88
N HIS A 101 15.60 9.95 -21.60
CA HIS A 101 16.99 10.13 -21.16
C HIS A 101 17.79 8.84 -21.09
N VAL A 102 17.13 7.68 -21.15
CA VAL A 102 17.79 6.37 -21.21
C VAL A 102 17.75 5.82 -22.63
N PHE A 103 16.63 6.02 -23.35
CA PHE A 103 16.36 5.39 -24.64
C PHE A 103 16.40 6.36 -25.84
N SER A 104 16.78 7.62 -25.63
CA SER A 104 16.92 8.65 -26.65
C SER A 104 17.92 9.73 -26.17
N ASP A 105 17.82 10.96 -26.66
CA ASP A 105 18.83 12.02 -26.47
C ASP A 105 18.42 13.08 -25.42
N ALA A 106 17.37 12.82 -24.63
CA ALA A 106 16.95 13.79 -23.62
C ALA A 106 17.93 13.83 -22.44
N SER A 107 18.13 15.00 -21.84
CA SER A 107 18.90 15.15 -20.61
C SER A 107 18.14 16.02 -19.62
N PHE A 108 18.29 15.72 -18.33
CA PHE A 108 17.64 16.44 -17.24
C PHE A 108 18.69 16.83 -16.20
N ALA A 109 18.61 18.06 -15.70
CA ALA A 109 19.59 18.59 -14.74
C ALA A 109 19.44 17.95 -13.35
N ASN A 110 18.23 17.52 -12.98
CA ASN A 110 17.94 16.93 -11.69
C ASN A 110 16.68 16.05 -11.71
N LYS A 111 16.42 15.38 -10.57
CA LYS A 111 15.28 14.49 -10.37
C LYS A 111 13.92 15.20 -10.49
N GLU A 112 13.83 16.47 -10.10
CA GLU A 112 12.58 17.23 -10.17
C GLU A 112 12.16 17.47 -11.62
N GLU A 113 13.11 17.88 -12.47
CA GLU A 113 12.89 18.07 -13.89
C GLU A 113 12.49 16.75 -14.59
N LEU A 114 13.16 15.66 -14.23
CA LEU A 114 12.81 14.31 -14.70
C LEU A 114 11.35 13.94 -14.36
N LEU A 115 10.92 14.19 -13.12
CA LEU A 115 9.55 13.90 -12.68
C LEU A 115 8.50 14.79 -13.37
N LYS A 116 8.81 16.07 -13.60
CA LYS A 116 7.94 16.98 -14.37
C LYS A 116 7.75 16.48 -15.80
N ASN A 117 8.83 16.07 -16.47
CA ASN A 117 8.73 15.51 -17.82
C ASN A 117 7.95 14.19 -17.84
N TRP A 118 8.13 13.34 -16.82
CA TRP A 118 7.39 12.08 -16.69
C TRP A 118 5.87 12.31 -16.63
N GLU A 119 5.41 13.24 -15.80
CA GLU A 119 3.99 13.58 -15.70
C GLU A 119 3.45 14.20 -16.99
N ARG A 120 4.26 15.01 -17.70
CA ARG A 120 3.91 15.55 -19.02
C ARG A 120 3.68 14.44 -20.05
N ILE A 121 4.58 13.47 -20.15
CA ILE A 121 4.44 12.33 -21.07
C ILE A 121 3.20 11.51 -20.74
N LYS A 122 2.95 11.23 -19.46
CA LYS A 122 1.73 10.54 -19.00
C LYS A 122 0.44 11.25 -19.40
N LYS A 123 0.46 12.59 -19.47
CA LYS A 123 -0.69 13.39 -19.90
C LYS A 123 -0.93 13.21 -21.41
N LEU A 124 0.11 13.36 -22.21
CA LEU A 124 0.05 13.18 -23.67
C LEU A 124 -0.41 11.77 -24.08
N GLU A 125 0.15 10.71 -23.46
CA GLU A 125 -0.25 9.31 -23.72
C GLU A 125 -1.75 9.07 -23.49
N LYS A 126 -2.36 9.79 -22.54
CA LYS A 126 -3.79 9.65 -22.24
C LYS A 126 -4.65 10.42 -23.23
N GLU A 127 -4.19 11.59 -23.68
CA GLU A 127 -4.86 12.41 -24.69
C GLU A 127 -4.89 11.68 -26.05
N GLU A 128 -3.81 10.97 -26.40
CA GLU A 128 -3.76 10.15 -27.63
C GLU A 128 -4.70 8.93 -27.58
N LYS A 129 -4.80 8.27 -26.42
CA LYS A 129 -5.63 7.04 -26.28
C LYS A 129 -7.13 7.31 -26.20
N ASP A 130 -7.53 8.49 -25.73
CA ASP A 130 -8.93 8.88 -25.64
C ASP A 130 -9.07 10.40 -25.89
N PRO A 131 -9.25 10.79 -27.16
CA PRO A 131 -9.44 12.20 -27.54
C PRO A 131 -10.68 12.84 -26.90
N GLN A 132 -11.70 12.04 -26.55
CA GLN A 132 -12.91 12.51 -25.86
C GLN A 132 -12.65 12.75 -24.36
N ALA A 133 -11.73 11.99 -23.74
CA ALA A 133 -11.26 12.26 -22.38
C ALA A 133 -10.43 13.56 -22.26
N ALA A 134 -10.02 14.18 -23.37
CA ALA A 134 -9.43 15.53 -23.38
C ALA A 134 -10.48 16.64 -23.21
N SER A 135 -11.77 16.36 -23.47
CA SER A 135 -12.85 17.37 -23.42
C SER A 135 -13.46 17.57 -22.02
N LYS A 136 -13.34 16.59 -21.12
CA LYS A 136 -13.76 16.73 -19.72
C LYS A 136 -12.60 17.26 -18.88
N PRO A 137 -12.76 18.39 -18.15
CA PRO A 137 -11.77 18.78 -17.16
C PRO A 137 -11.70 17.68 -16.11
N LYS A 138 -10.54 17.00 -16.03
CA LYS A 138 -10.29 15.98 -15.02
C LYS A 138 -9.92 16.64 -13.70
N GLY A 139 -10.51 16.17 -12.62
CA GLY A 139 -10.07 16.50 -11.27
C GLY A 139 -8.65 15.99 -11.03
N LEU A 140 -7.90 16.69 -10.17
CA LEU A 140 -6.54 16.32 -9.76
C LEU A 140 -6.42 14.85 -9.31
N PHE A 141 -7.49 14.36 -8.68
CA PHE A 141 -7.58 13.06 -8.06
C PHE A 141 -8.23 11.98 -8.92
N ASP A 142 -8.69 12.28 -10.15
CA ASP A 142 -9.37 11.32 -11.04
C ASP A 142 -8.50 10.12 -11.44
N SER A 143 -7.19 10.20 -11.19
CA SER A 143 -6.23 9.12 -11.42
C SER A 143 -5.82 8.36 -10.16
N LEU A 144 -6.42 8.66 -9.00
CA LEU A 144 -6.29 7.83 -7.81
C LEU A 144 -7.09 6.53 -8.02
N PRO A 145 -6.46 5.34 -7.88
CA PRO A 145 -7.21 4.11 -7.87
C PRO A 145 -8.19 4.11 -6.69
N ARG A 146 -9.45 3.74 -6.96
CA ARG A 146 -10.55 3.80 -5.97
C ARG A 146 -10.37 2.80 -4.81
N ASN A 147 -9.66 1.71 -5.04
CA ASN A 147 -9.54 0.58 -4.11
C ASN A 147 -8.16 0.51 -3.45
N LEU A 148 -7.47 1.64 -3.28
CA LEU A 148 -6.22 1.65 -2.50
C LEU A 148 -6.54 1.49 -1.00
N PRO A 149 -5.72 0.72 -0.25
CA PRO A 149 -5.77 0.76 1.21
C PRO A 149 -5.63 2.20 1.72
N PRO A 150 -6.37 2.61 2.78
CA PRO A 150 -6.46 4.01 3.22
C PRO A 150 -5.09 4.70 3.43
N LEU A 151 -4.11 4.02 4.05
CA LEU A 151 -2.77 4.59 4.26
C LEU A 151 -2.04 4.91 2.96
N ILE A 152 -2.18 4.05 1.95
CA ILE A 152 -1.57 4.25 0.63
C ILE A 152 -2.33 5.33 -0.13
N GLN A 153 -3.67 5.35 0.00
CA GLN A 153 -4.53 6.35 -0.61
C GLN A 153 -4.20 7.76 -0.10
N ALA A 154 -4.15 7.96 1.21
CA ALA A 154 -3.79 9.23 1.86
C ALA A 154 -2.40 9.72 1.43
N TYR A 155 -1.41 8.82 1.37
CA TYR A 155 -0.07 9.17 0.86
C TYR A 155 -0.12 9.69 -0.59
N ARG A 156 -0.96 9.07 -1.45
CA ARG A 156 -1.11 9.47 -2.86
C ARG A 156 -1.91 10.77 -3.01
N ILE A 157 -2.92 11.01 -2.17
CA ILE A 157 -3.67 12.27 -2.11
C ILE A 157 -2.69 13.40 -1.81
N ASN A 158 -1.98 13.29 -0.68
CA ASN A 158 -0.98 14.27 -0.25
C ASN A 158 0.11 14.51 -1.31
N SER A 159 0.66 13.44 -1.89
CA SER A 159 1.66 13.56 -2.95
C SER A 159 1.13 14.30 -4.19
N LYS A 160 -0.14 14.12 -4.56
CA LYS A 160 -0.75 14.79 -5.72
C LYS A 160 -1.06 16.25 -5.43
N ALA A 161 -1.57 16.52 -4.25
CA ALA A 161 -1.83 17.88 -3.75
C ALA A 161 -0.53 18.71 -3.76
N ALA A 162 0.55 18.16 -3.19
CA ALA A 162 1.86 18.81 -3.19
C ALA A 162 2.41 19.09 -4.59
N ASN A 163 2.17 18.21 -5.57
CA ASN A 163 2.65 18.39 -6.95
C ASN A 163 2.01 19.59 -7.66
N VAL A 164 0.87 20.10 -7.19
CA VAL A 164 0.22 21.31 -7.71
C VAL A 164 0.40 22.52 -6.79
N GLY A 165 1.28 22.42 -5.80
CA GLY A 165 1.54 23.49 -4.84
C GLY A 165 0.49 23.59 -3.73
N PHE A 166 -0.40 22.60 -3.58
CA PHE A 166 -1.33 22.53 -2.44
C PHE A 166 -0.72 21.65 -1.35
N THR A 167 0.20 22.23 -0.57
CA THR A 167 0.89 21.60 0.57
C THR A 167 1.49 22.71 1.44
N TRP A 168 1.91 22.36 2.66
CA TRP A 168 2.60 23.26 3.58
C TRP A 168 3.98 23.70 3.06
N ASP A 169 4.39 24.92 3.43
CA ASP A 169 5.65 25.53 3.01
C ASP A 169 6.85 24.76 3.57
N SER A 170 6.83 24.43 4.86
CA SER A 170 7.91 23.74 5.56
C SER A 170 7.44 22.42 6.20
N SER A 171 8.41 21.60 6.63
CA SER A 171 8.08 20.41 7.43
C SER A 171 7.65 20.76 8.85
N GLU A 172 8.08 21.91 9.37
CA GLU A 172 7.69 22.41 10.70
C GLU A 172 6.22 22.79 10.72
N ASP A 173 5.70 23.38 9.64
CA ASP A 173 4.27 23.70 9.52
C ASP A 173 3.39 22.43 9.55
N VAL A 174 3.87 21.31 8.99
CA VAL A 174 3.17 20.02 9.08
C VAL A 174 3.27 19.43 10.49
N GLU A 175 4.40 19.61 11.18
CA GLU A 175 4.53 19.18 12.58
C GLU A 175 3.56 19.94 13.48
N GLN A 176 3.41 21.25 13.28
CA GLN A 176 2.41 22.08 13.95
C GLN A 176 0.99 21.63 13.59
N GLN A 177 0.72 21.26 12.33
CA GLN A 177 -0.59 20.72 11.96
C GLN A 177 -0.87 19.40 12.68
N VAL A 178 0.09 18.47 12.74
CA VAL A 178 -0.09 17.20 13.48
C VAL A 178 -0.38 17.46 14.96
N GLU A 179 0.26 18.46 15.57
CA GLU A 179 -0.05 18.87 16.94
C GLU A 179 -1.47 19.44 17.05
N ALA A 180 -1.90 20.27 16.10
CA ALA A 180 -3.26 20.80 16.04
C ALA A 180 -4.31 19.67 15.95
N GLU A 181 -4.17 18.74 15.00
CA GLU A 181 -5.11 17.59 14.86
C GLU A 181 -5.16 16.72 16.12
N TRP A 182 -4.02 16.58 16.81
CA TRP A 182 -3.99 15.86 18.10
C TRP A 182 -4.80 16.59 19.18
N LEU A 183 -4.71 17.92 19.24
CA LEU A 183 -5.47 18.73 20.18
C LEU A 183 -6.96 18.75 19.84
N GLU A 184 -7.34 18.80 18.56
CA GLU A 184 -8.74 18.73 18.10
C GLU A 184 -9.37 17.37 18.46
N TRP A 185 -8.66 16.26 18.19
CA TRP A 185 -9.08 14.93 18.63
C TRP A 185 -9.21 14.84 20.16
N LEU A 186 -8.27 15.42 20.91
CA LEU A 186 -8.31 15.41 22.37
C LEU A 186 -9.53 16.17 22.89
N GLU A 187 -9.85 17.32 22.32
CA GLU A 187 -11.02 18.11 22.66
C GLU A 187 -12.32 17.32 22.44
N VAL A 188 -12.50 16.69 21.27
CA VAL A 188 -13.66 15.83 21.01
C VAL A 188 -13.71 14.68 22.03
N SER A 189 -12.59 14.00 22.27
CA SER A 189 -12.55 12.83 23.15
C SER A 189 -12.98 13.17 24.59
N GLN A 190 -12.59 14.36 25.09
CA GLN A 190 -12.84 14.82 26.45
C GLN A 190 -14.17 15.57 26.61
N SER A 191 -14.81 16.01 25.51
CA SER A 191 -16.08 16.71 25.57
C SER A 191 -17.16 15.86 26.27
N LEU A 192 -17.85 16.44 27.25
CA LEU A 192 -18.87 15.74 28.05
C LEU A 192 -20.27 15.81 27.42
N ASN A 193 -20.49 16.70 26.46
CA ASN A 193 -21.76 16.92 25.77
C ASN A 193 -21.58 16.76 24.25
N ASN A 194 -22.64 16.35 23.54
CA ASN A 194 -22.66 16.29 22.06
C ASN A 194 -22.70 17.69 21.38
N GLU A 195 -22.40 18.76 22.11
CA GLU A 195 -22.30 20.12 21.57
C GLU A 195 -20.92 20.28 20.93
N PHE A 196 -20.72 19.64 19.78
CA PHE A 196 -19.52 19.87 18.98
C PHE A 196 -19.84 20.83 17.83
N VAL A 197 -19.01 21.86 17.70
CA VAL A 197 -18.96 22.74 16.54
C VAL A 197 -17.65 22.41 15.84
N SER A 198 -17.70 21.55 14.83
CA SER A 198 -16.60 21.43 13.87
C SER A 198 -16.26 22.83 13.36
N GLN A 199 -14.98 23.16 13.21
CA GLN A 199 -14.55 24.44 12.61
C GLN A 199 -15.16 24.66 11.20
N ASN A 200 -15.61 23.57 10.55
CA ASN A 200 -16.25 23.57 9.24
C ASN A 200 -17.79 23.73 9.27
N ASN A 201 -18.41 23.97 10.44
CA ASN A 201 -19.86 24.22 10.58
C ASN A 201 -20.79 23.10 10.03
N GLU A 202 -20.31 21.87 9.88
CA GLU A 202 -21.18 20.75 9.51
C GLU A 202 -21.89 20.21 10.75
N LYS A 203 -23.23 20.33 10.76
CA LYS A 203 -24.08 19.79 11.83
C LYS A 203 -24.11 18.26 11.72
N LEU A 204 -23.59 17.59 12.74
CA LEU A 204 -23.75 16.14 12.92
C LEU A 204 -25.24 15.78 13.05
N PRO A 205 -25.68 14.62 12.52
CA PRO A 205 -27.06 14.17 12.62
C PRO A 205 -27.50 13.95 14.07
N ASP A 206 -28.78 14.27 14.31
CA ASP A 206 -29.37 14.58 15.62
C ASP A 206 -29.68 13.35 16.50
N ASN A 207 -28.82 12.32 16.52
CA ASN A 207 -29.03 11.17 17.41
C ASN A 207 -27.77 10.68 18.14
N THR A 208 -28.02 10.29 19.39
CA THR A 208 -27.14 10.13 20.55
C THR A 208 -26.01 9.09 20.38
N GLN A 209 -24.86 9.38 20.99
CA GLN A 209 -23.65 8.53 21.13
C GLN A 209 -22.90 8.20 19.83
N ASP A 210 -23.61 7.91 18.75
CA ASP A 210 -23.04 7.71 17.42
C ASP A 210 -22.40 9.01 16.90
N ALA A 211 -23.01 10.17 17.17
CA ALA A 211 -22.47 11.47 16.74
C ALA A 211 -21.09 11.79 17.36
N LYS A 212 -20.89 11.48 18.65
CA LYS A 212 -19.59 11.68 19.30
C LYS A 212 -18.54 10.70 18.76
N GLN A 213 -18.91 9.43 18.59
CA GLN A 213 -18.01 8.43 18.02
C GLN A 213 -17.59 8.80 16.59
N VAL A 214 -18.54 9.27 15.76
CA VAL A 214 -18.27 9.76 14.40
C VAL A 214 -17.32 10.95 14.42
N ALA A 215 -17.53 11.93 15.30
CA ALA A 215 -16.61 13.06 15.43
C ALA A 215 -15.21 12.60 15.88
N MET A 216 -15.12 11.68 16.84
CA MET A 216 -13.83 11.12 17.25
C MET A 216 -13.12 10.37 16.12
N GLU A 217 -13.87 9.67 15.26
CA GLU A 217 -13.34 8.98 14.09
C GLU A 217 -12.87 9.94 13.00
N GLU A 218 -13.58 11.05 12.79
CA GLU A 218 -13.22 12.13 11.86
C GLU A 218 -11.88 12.77 12.27
N GLU A 219 -11.79 13.30 13.49
CA GLU A 219 -10.56 13.93 13.98
C GLU A 219 -9.38 12.94 14.05
N PHE A 220 -9.64 11.69 14.41
CA PHE A 220 -8.60 10.66 14.40
C PHE A 220 -8.13 10.35 12.98
N GLY A 221 -9.05 10.38 12.02
CA GLY A 221 -8.78 10.28 10.59
C GLY A 221 -7.87 11.41 10.10
N ASP A 222 -8.16 12.64 10.50
CA ASP A 222 -7.38 13.82 10.12
C ASP A 222 -5.98 13.82 10.77
N LEU A 223 -5.87 13.40 12.03
CA LEU A 223 -4.58 13.14 12.67
C LEU A 223 -3.76 12.08 11.90
N LEU A 224 -4.38 10.96 11.52
CA LEU A 224 -3.70 9.94 10.71
C LEU A 224 -3.28 10.50 9.34
N PHE A 225 -4.14 11.31 8.70
CA PHE A 225 -3.86 11.93 7.41
C PHE A 225 -2.65 12.88 7.49
N SER A 226 -2.60 13.72 8.52
CA SER A 226 -1.49 14.64 8.79
C SER A 226 -0.19 13.91 9.14
N LEU A 227 -0.25 12.81 9.91
CA LEU A 227 0.91 11.95 10.18
C LEU A 227 1.47 11.30 8.90
N ILE A 228 0.60 10.91 7.97
CA ILE A 228 1.01 10.34 6.68
C ILE A 228 1.72 11.39 5.82
N GLU A 229 1.24 12.63 5.82
CA GLU A 229 1.91 13.73 5.13
C GLU A 229 3.27 14.03 5.74
N LEU A 230 3.35 14.13 7.07
CA LEU A 230 4.60 14.34 7.78
C LEU A 230 5.62 13.25 7.42
N GLY A 231 5.18 11.99 7.42
CA GLY A 231 5.96 10.86 6.97
C GLY A 231 6.45 11.05 5.53
N ARG A 232 5.55 11.37 4.59
CA ARG A 232 5.88 11.60 3.18
C ARG A 232 6.97 12.64 3.02
N ARG A 233 6.88 13.79 3.71
CA ARG A 233 7.88 14.87 3.65
C ARG A 233 9.24 14.43 4.19
N LYS A 234 9.26 13.54 5.19
CA LYS A 234 10.50 12.93 5.72
C LYS A 234 10.98 11.71 4.91
N GLY A 235 10.36 11.39 3.78
CA GLY A 235 10.69 10.22 2.97
C GLY A 235 10.26 8.88 3.57
N ILE A 236 9.40 8.92 4.59
CA ILE A 236 8.86 7.76 5.31
C ILE A 236 7.50 7.40 4.69
N LYS A 237 7.34 6.13 4.28
CA LYS A 237 6.04 5.62 3.83
C LYS A 237 5.29 5.02 5.03
N ALA A 238 4.17 5.64 5.43
CA ALA A 238 3.39 5.24 6.61
C ALA A 238 3.02 3.74 6.61
N ASN A 239 2.55 3.20 5.48
CA ASN A 239 2.21 1.78 5.36
C ASN A 239 3.39 0.85 5.73
N THR A 240 4.57 1.12 5.16
CA THR A 240 5.79 0.35 5.44
C THR A 240 6.27 0.54 6.88
N ALA A 241 6.18 1.77 7.41
CA ALA A 241 6.55 2.06 8.80
C ALA A 241 5.67 1.32 9.81
N LEU A 242 4.36 1.27 9.56
CA LEU A 242 3.40 0.55 10.39
C LEU A 242 3.62 -0.97 10.29
N GLN A 243 3.82 -1.51 9.09
CA GLN A 243 4.14 -2.93 8.90
C GLN A 243 5.36 -3.35 9.72
N ARG A 244 6.43 -2.54 9.73
CA ARG A 244 7.62 -2.80 10.56
C ARG A 244 7.33 -2.76 12.06
N SER A 245 6.47 -1.84 12.51
CA SER A 245 6.05 -1.77 13.91
C SER A 245 5.22 -2.99 14.32
N ASN A 246 4.31 -3.45 13.46
CA ASN A 246 3.52 -4.66 13.68
C ASN A 246 4.42 -5.89 13.77
N ALA A 247 5.33 -6.09 12.81
CA ALA A 247 6.27 -7.20 12.82
C ALA A 247 7.16 -7.21 14.07
N LYS A 248 7.63 -6.03 14.50
CA LYS A 248 8.39 -5.87 15.75
C LYS A 248 7.57 -6.24 16.98
N PHE A 249 6.31 -5.82 17.04
CA PHE A 249 5.42 -6.16 18.16
C PHE A 249 5.18 -7.67 18.23
N LEU A 250 4.80 -8.29 17.10
CA LEU A 250 4.55 -9.72 17.02
C LEU A 250 5.78 -10.54 17.39
N ARG A 251 6.95 -10.23 16.82
CA ARG A 251 8.21 -10.89 17.18
C ARG A 251 8.50 -10.84 18.68
N ARG A 252 8.29 -9.67 19.30
CA ARG A 252 8.52 -9.51 20.74
C ARG A 252 7.52 -10.30 21.56
N PHE A 253 6.25 -10.26 21.17
CA PHE A 253 5.19 -10.98 21.87
C PHE A 253 5.43 -12.50 21.81
N THR A 254 5.76 -13.05 20.64
CA THR A 254 6.13 -14.47 20.49
C THR A 254 7.34 -14.83 21.36
N ALA A 255 8.38 -13.99 21.39
CA ALA A 255 9.53 -14.22 22.25
C ALA A 255 9.16 -14.20 23.76
N MET A 256 8.20 -13.36 24.17
CA MET A 256 7.70 -13.38 25.54
C MET A 256 6.96 -14.67 25.88
N GLU A 257 6.13 -15.18 24.96
CA GLU A 257 5.45 -16.47 25.14
C GLU A 257 6.47 -17.62 25.26
N GLU A 258 7.53 -17.59 24.46
CA GLU A 258 8.62 -18.58 24.55
C GLU A 258 9.39 -18.49 25.88
N LEU A 259 9.67 -17.28 26.37
CA LEU A 259 10.31 -17.09 27.67
C LEU A 259 9.43 -17.58 28.82
N ALA A 260 8.13 -17.25 28.80
CA ALA A 260 7.18 -17.75 29.78
C ALA A 260 7.14 -19.29 29.79
N ARG A 261 7.10 -19.91 28.61
CA ARG A 261 7.13 -21.37 28.44
C ARG A 261 8.42 -21.99 29.00
N LYS A 262 9.58 -21.36 28.79
CA LYS A 262 10.87 -21.80 29.36
C LYS A 262 10.87 -21.77 30.89
N GLU A 263 10.09 -20.88 31.49
CA GLU A 263 9.90 -20.80 32.94
C GLU A 263 8.74 -21.69 33.45
N ASN A 264 8.16 -22.54 32.60
CA ASN A 264 6.96 -23.35 32.89
C ASN A 264 5.77 -22.51 33.37
N LYS A 265 5.62 -21.29 32.84
CA LYS A 265 4.49 -20.40 33.12
C LYS A 265 3.59 -20.30 31.89
N GLU A 266 2.28 -20.31 32.11
CA GLU A 266 1.29 -20.00 31.07
C GLU A 266 1.19 -18.49 30.88
N PHE A 267 1.46 -18.01 29.66
CA PHE A 267 1.54 -16.57 29.39
C PHE A 267 0.23 -15.82 29.70
N ASN A 268 -0.91 -16.45 29.42
CA ASN A 268 -2.22 -15.86 29.64
C ASN A 268 -2.51 -15.58 31.12
N ASP A 269 -1.98 -16.42 32.01
CA ASP A 269 -2.18 -16.34 33.46
C ASP A 269 -1.27 -15.31 34.14
N LEU A 270 -0.29 -14.76 33.41
CA LEU A 270 0.59 -13.72 33.93
C LEU A 270 -0.15 -12.39 34.09
N ASP A 271 0.13 -11.70 35.19
CA ASP A 271 -0.29 -10.32 35.37
C ASP A 271 0.49 -9.36 34.45
N ILE A 272 0.04 -8.10 34.39
CA ILE A 272 0.67 -7.09 33.53
C ILE A 272 2.12 -6.80 33.95
N THR A 273 2.45 -6.91 35.23
CA THR A 273 3.80 -6.66 35.75
C THR A 273 4.78 -7.73 35.26
N ALA A 274 4.37 -9.00 35.30
CA ALA A 274 5.15 -10.12 34.78
C ALA A 274 5.26 -10.06 33.25
N LYS A 275 4.18 -9.71 32.54
CA LYS A 275 4.21 -9.49 31.09
C LYS A 275 5.16 -8.35 30.71
N GLU A 276 5.16 -7.24 31.43
CA GLU A 276 6.07 -6.12 31.20
C GLU A 276 7.54 -6.51 31.47
N ALA A 277 7.80 -7.29 32.52
CA ALA A 277 9.14 -7.82 32.79
C ALA A 277 9.66 -8.68 31.63
N LEU A 278 8.82 -9.56 31.08
CA LEU A 278 9.15 -10.33 29.88
C LEU A 278 9.39 -9.43 28.65
N TRP A 279 8.54 -8.41 28.44
CA TRP A 279 8.69 -7.47 27.33
C TRP A 279 10.03 -6.71 27.39
N GLN A 280 10.43 -6.24 28.57
CA GLN A 280 11.72 -5.57 28.75
C GLN A 280 12.90 -6.54 28.57
N ALA A 281 12.79 -7.77 29.07
CA ALA A 281 13.81 -8.80 28.86
C ALA A 281 14.04 -9.09 27.36
N VAL A 282 12.97 -9.17 26.56
CA VAL A 282 13.06 -9.33 25.09
C VAL A 282 13.67 -8.08 24.44
N LYS A 283 13.29 -6.88 24.86
CA LYS A 283 13.89 -5.64 24.33
C LYS A 283 15.39 -5.54 24.61
N GLU A 284 15.85 -6.04 25.74
CA GLU A 284 17.28 -6.06 26.10
C GLU A 284 18.06 -7.09 25.29
N SER A 285 17.45 -8.24 24.96
CA SER A 285 18.12 -9.25 24.12
C SER A 285 18.30 -8.79 22.67
N GLU A 286 17.39 -7.98 22.13
CA GLU A 286 17.50 -7.39 20.77
C GLU A 286 18.56 -6.28 20.64
N LYS A 287 19.05 -5.73 21.75
CA LYS A 287 20.08 -4.66 21.74
C LYS A 287 21.51 -5.18 21.69
N LYS A 288 21.71 -6.48 21.91
CA LYS A 288 23.01 -7.15 21.92
C LYS A 288 23.37 -7.67 20.53
#